data_AF-G2G0S5-F1
#
_entry.id   AF-G2G0S5-F1
#
_cell.length_a   1.000
_cell.length_b   1.000
_cell.length_c   1.000
_cell.angle_alpha   90.00
_cell.angle_beta   90.00
_cell.angle_gamma   90.00
#
_symmetry.space_group_name_H-M   'P 1'
#
loop_
_entity.id
_entity.type
_entity.pdbx_description
1 polymer ?
#
loop_
_entity_poly.entity_id
_entity_poly.type
_entity_poly.pdbx_seq_one_letter_code
_entity_poly.pdbx_strand_id
1 'polypeptide(L)'
;MGEKRAGKGPIIIKIPLAKYLRQIAKDWITPYVTKTYGGQVWISDENPGKCFADEGLNYIEFNESDIFYKLPKEVHQHIDLETGCHKSLPVILKEIKQKESSELERIDPK
;
A
#
# COMPACT_ATOMS: atom_id res chain seq x y z
N MET A 1 -23.47 42.45 9.90
CA MET A 1 -23.33 41.80 8.58
C MET A 1 -22.01 41.05 8.58
N GLY A 2 -22.02 39.72 8.51
CA GLY A 2 -20.81 38.91 8.42
C GLY A 2 -20.92 38.00 7.20
N GLU A 3 -20.20 38.34 6.14
CA GLU A 3 -20.09 37.51 4.95
C GLU A 3 -19.41 36.17 5.32
N LYS A 4 -20.18 35.08 5.29
CA LYS A 4 -19.62 33.73 5.32
C LYS A 4 -18.98 33.48 3.95
N ARG A 5 -17.65 33.58 3.88
CA ARG A 5 -16.89 33.09 2.72
C ARG A 5 -17.11 31.59 2.61
N ALA A 6 -17.80 31.15 1.56
CA ALA A 6 -17.88 29.74 1.19
C ALA A 6 -16.47 29.27 0.80
N GLY A 7 -15.76 28.65 1.75
CA GLY A 7 -14.50 27.98 1.47
C GLY A 7 -14.74 26.87 0.44
N LYS A 8 -13.97 26.87 -0.66
CA LYS A 8 -14.00 25.77 -1.63
C LYS A 8 -13.69 24.48 -0.87
N GLY A 9 -14.64 23.55 -0.85
CA GLY A 9 -14.46 22.24 -0.21
C GLY A 9 -13.28 21.48 -0.80
N PRO A 10 -12.73 20.49 -0.07
CA PRO A 10 -11.59 19.70 -0.53
C PRO A 10 -11.93 18.96 -1.84
N ILE A 11 -11.00 18.96 -2.78
CA ILE A 11 -11.10 18.15 -4.00
C ILE A 11 -10.77 16.70 -3.62
N ILE A 12 -11.72 15.79 -3.81
CA ILE A 12 -11.55 14.35 -3.54
C ILE A 12 -11.33 13.64 -4.87
N ILE A 13 -10.22 12.92 -5.00
CA ILE A 13 -9.89 12.12 -6.18
C ILE A 13 -9.96 10.64 -5.80
N LYS A 14 -10.66 9.84 -6.62
CA LYS A 14 -10.69 8.38 -6.49
C LYS A 14 -9.77 7.77 -7.56
N ILE A 15 -8.79 6.99 -7.13
CA ILE A 15 -7.90 6.24 -8.02
C ILE A 15 -7.89 4.77 -7.63
N PRO A 16 -7.77 3.83 -8.58
CA PRO A 16 -7.56 2.42 -8.27
C PRO A 16 -6.30 2.24 -7.43
N LEU A 17 -6.35 1.37 -6.43
CA LEU A 17 -5.21 1.13 -5.55
C LEU A 17 -4.03 0.55 -6.33
N ALA A 18 -4.32 -0.34 -7.27
CA ALA A 18 -3.29 -0.88 -8.16
C ALA A 18 -2.59 0.22 -8.98
N LYS A 19 -3.28 1.31 -9.33
CA LYS A 19 -2.69 2.45 -10.04
C LYS A 19 -1.80 3.27 -9.12
N TYR A 20 -2.25 3.52 -7.89
CA TYR A 20 -1.48 4.25 -6.89
C TYR A 20 -0.14 3.57 -6.59
N LEU A 21 -0.15 2.27 -6.27
CA LEU A 21 1.06 1.52 -5.94
C LEU A 21 2.06 1.44 -7.12
N ARG A 22 1.57 1.32 -8.36
CA ARG A 22 2.42 1.39 -9.56
C ARG A 22 3.11 2.73 -9.73
N GLN A 23 2.45 3.83 -9.35
CA GLN A 23 3.04 5.16 -9.47
C GLN A 23 4.15 5.36 -8.44
N ILE A 24 4.00 4.83 -7.23
CA ILE A 24 5.05 4.89 -6.20
C ILE A 24 6.32 4.19 -6.69
N ALA A 25 6.19 3.00 -7.26
CA ALA A 25 7.31 2.15 -7.66
C ALA A 25 7.59 2.15 -9.17
N LYS A 26 7.25 3.24 -9.87
CA LYS A 26 7.29 3.30 -11.35
C LYS A 26 8.68 3.01 -11.92
N ASP A 27 9.71 3.48 -11.23
CA ASP A 27 11.11 3.43 -11.69
C ASP A 27 11.92 2.34 -10.97
N TRP A 28 11.26 1.44 -10.24
CA TRP A 28 11.90 0.36 -9.48
C TRP A 28 11.90 -0.93 -10.30
N ILE A 29 13.00 -1.69 -10.25
CA ILE A 29 13.16 -2.92 -11.04
C ILE A 29 12.25 -4.02 -10.49
N THR A 30 12.41 -4.36 -9.21
CA THR A 30 11.61 -5.39 -8.55
C THR A 30 11.09 -4.91 -7.20
N PRO A 31 10.06 -4.04 -7.19
CA PRO A 31 9.44 -3.58 -5.95
C PRO A 31 8.86 -4.72 -5.10
N TYR A 32 8.97 -4.60 -3.78
CA TYR A 32 8.38 -5.50 -2.79
C TYR A 32 7.45 -4.77 -1.82
N VAL A 33 6.47 -5.49 -1.31
CA VAL A 33 5.55 -5.02 -0.26
C VAL A 33 5.69 -5.95 0.94
N THR A 34 5.92 -5.36 2.12
CA THR A 34 6.24 -6.08 3.36
C THR A 34 5.30 -5.66 4.47
N LYS A 35 4.72 -6.62 5.19
CA LYS A 35 3.92 -6.34 6.38
C LYS A 35 4.69 -6.73 7.62
N THR A 36 4.93 -5.75 8.48
CA THR A 36 5.54 -5.94 9.79
C THR A 36 4.64 -6.74 10.73
N TYR A 37 5.19 -7.29 11.81
CA TYR A 37 4.39 -7.90 12.87
C TYR A 37 3.44 -6.90 13.56
N GLY A 38 3.72 -5.60 13.43
CA GLY A 38 2.94 -4.50 14.01
C GLY A 38 1.84 -4.02 13.07
N GLY A 39 1.63 -4.73 11.96
CA GLY A 39 0.60 -4.45 10.97
C GLY A 39 0.90 -3.29 10.04
N GLN A 40 2.04 -2.61 10.20
CA GLN A 40 2.51 -1.60 9.25
C GLN A 40 2.94 -2.28 7.96
N VAL A 41 2.66 -1.64 6.82
CA VAL A 41 3.06 -2.13 5.51
C VAL A 41 3.98 -1.13 4.84
N TRP A 42 5.03 -1.66 4.24
CA TRP A 42 6.07 -0.91 3.57
C TRP A 42 6.20 -1.38 2.14
N ILE A 43 6.66 -0.49 1.26
CA ILE A 43 7.07 -0.81 -0.09
C ILE A 43 8.55 -0.47 -0.24
N SER A 44 9.35 -1.36 -0.79
CA SER A 44 10.79 -1.20 -1.00
C SER A 44 11.16 -1.51 -2.45
N ASP A 45 12.25 -0.93 -2.93
CA ASP A 45 12.80 -1.18 -4.26
C ASP A 45 13.53 -2.51 -4.39
N GLU A 46 14.01 -3.05 -3.26
CA GLU A 46 14.66 -4.35 -3.16
C GLU A 46 13.92 -5.30 -2.20
N ASN A 47 14.32 -6.58 -2.24
CA ASN A 47 13.77 -7.61 -1.38
C ASN A 47 14.05 -7.28 0.10
N PRO A 48 13.02 -7.15 0.94
CA PRO A 48 13.22 -6.91 2.37
C PRO A 48 13.98 -8.06 3.04
N GLY A 49 14.76 -7.72 4.05
CA GLY A 49 15.37 -8.66 4.98
C GLY A 49 14.37 -9.20 5.98
N LYS A 50 14.82 -9.42 7.22
CA LYS A 50 14.01 -10.07 8.23
C LYS A 50 13.04 -9.09 8.90
N CYS A 51 11.82 -9.56 9.17
CA CYS A 51 10.89 -8.87 10.07
C CYS A 51 11.16 -9.34 11.50
N PHE A 52 11.22 -8.40 12.44
CA PHE A 52 11.45 -8.70 13.85
C PHE A 52 10.22 -8.36 14.68
N ALA A 53 9.88 -9.26 15.60
CA ALA A 53 8.95 -9.01 16.68
C ALA A 53 9.74 -9.17 17.98
N ASP A 54 10.21 -8.06 18.55
CA ASP A 54 10.87 -8.05 19.84
C ASP A 54 10.11 -7.15 20.82
N GLU A 55 10.28 -7.36 22.12
CA GLU A 55 9.49 -6.69 23.17
C GLU A 55 9.56 -5.15 23.02
N GLY A 56 8.48 -4.57 22.49
CA GLY A 56 8.33 -3.12 22.28
C GLY A 56 8.77 -2.58 20.91
N LEU A 57 9.39 -3.40 20.05
CA LEU A 57 9.85 -2.98 18.73
C LEU A 57 9.33 -3.88 17.61
N ASN A 58 8.85 -3.23 16.55
CA ASN A 58 8.36 -3.89 15.35
C ASN A 58 8.94 -3.23 14.11
N TYR A 59 9.94 -3.87 13.52
CA TYR A 59 10.67 -3.28 12.39
C TYR A 59 11.04 -4.32 11.33
N ILE A 60 11.34 -3.81 10.14
CA ILE A 60 11.85 -4.57 9.00
C ILE A 60 13.28 -4.12 8.78
N GLU A 61 14.14 -5.09 8.49
CA GLU A 61 15.47 -4.82 7.99
C GLU A 61 15.44 -4.67 6.46
N PHE A 62 15.92 -3.54 5.94
CA PHE A 62 15.99 -3.23 4.52
C PHE A 62 17.45 -3.37 4.05
N ASN A 63 18.03 -4.57 4.20
CA ASN A 63 19.47 -4.84 4.07
C ASN A 63 20.14 -4.25 2.83
N GLU A 64 19.46 -4.30 1.68
CA GLU A 64 19.97 -3.85 0.39
C GLU A 64 19.10 -2.74 -0.22
N SER A 65 18.10 -2.25 0.51
CA SER A 65 17.16 -1.24 0.00
C SER A 65 17.47 0.12 0.61
N ASP A 66 17.91 1.04 -0.24
CA ASP A 66 18.09 2.45 0.12
C ASP A 66 16.79 3.27 -0.03
N ILE A 67 15.76 2.69 -0.66
CA ILE A 67 14.51 3.39 -0.96
C ILE A 67 13.32 2.56 -0.51
N PHE A 68 12.71 2.98 0.61
CA PHE A 68 11.49 2.38 1.13
C PHE A 68 10.50 3.43 1.63
N TYR A 69 9.20 3.12 1.51
CA TYR A 69 8.12 3.98 1.96
C TYR A 69 7.12 3.19 2.81
N LYS A 70 6.73 3.78 3.94
CA LYS A 70 5.59 3.28 4.71
C LYS A 70 4.30 3.64 3.98
N LEU A 71 3.48 2.64 3.68
CA LEU A 71 2.19 2.87 3.08
C LEU A 71 1.21 3.46 4.11
N PRO A 72 0.35 4.42 3.72
CA PRO A 72 -0.72 4.93 4.58
C PRO A 72 -1.68 3.83 5.03
N LYS A 73 -2.32 4.02 6.20
CA LYS A 73 -3.25 3.04 6.78
C LYS A 73 -4.43 2.73 5.85
N GLU A 74 -4.92 3.77 5.19
CA GLU A 74 -6.02 3.75 4.23
C GLU A 74 -5.69 2.87 3.01
N VAL A 75 -4.41 2.74 2.69
CA VAL A 75 -3.92 1.94 1.57
C VAL A 75 -3.70 0.50 2.01
N HIS A 76 -2.92 0.30 3.08
CA HIS A 76 -2.44 -1.03 3.41
C HIS A 76 -3.49 -1.95 4.04
N GLN A 77 -4.63 -1.42 4.50
CA GLN A 77 -5.78 -2.22 4.92
C GLN A 77 -6.38 -3.08 3.79
N HIS A 78 -6.09 -2.75 2.53
CA HIS A 78 -6.60 -3.47 1.36
C HIS A 78 -5.59 -4.50 0.80
N ILE A 79 -4.41 -4.63 1.43
CA ILE A 79 -3.33 -5.51 1.01
C ILE A 79 -3.38 -6.79 1.86
N ASP A 80 -3.64 -7.94 1.21
CA ASP A 80 -3.67 -9.24 1.87
C ASP A 80 -2.25 -9.81 1.95
N LEU A 81 -1.62 -9.51 3.07
CA LEU A 81 -0.31 -10.01 3.41
C LEU A 81 -0.31 -10.45 4.88
N GLU A 82 0.28 -11.62 5.14
CA GLU A 82 0.50 -12.09 6.50
C GLU A 82 1.58 -11.26 7.19
N THR A 83 1.45 -11.12 8.51
CA THR A 83 2.42 -10.38 9.32
C THR A 83 3.78 -11.09 9.33
N GLY A 84 4.85 -10.33 9.09
CA GLY A 84 6.21 -10.86 8.95
C GLY A 84 6.55 -11.33 7.54
N CYS A 85 5.61 -11.24 6.59
CA CYS A 85 5.81 -11.69 5.22
C CYS A 85 5.96 -10.52 4.24
N HIS A 86 6.51 -10.85 3.07
CA HIS A 86 6.61 -9.95 1.93
C HIS A 86 6.21 -10.67 0.63
N LYS A 87 5.79 -9.88 -0.36
CA LYS A 87 5.54 -10.33 -1.73
C LYS A 87 6.07 -9.28 -2.70
N SER A 88 6.42 -9.68 -3.91
CA SER A 88 6.73 -8.70 -4.96
C SER A 88 5.47 -7.92 -5.34
N LEU A 89 5.64 -6.64 -5.66
CA LEU A 89 4.54 -5.76 -6.05
C LEU A 89 3.75 -6.31 -7.25
N PRO A 90 4.33 -6.94 -8.30
CA PRO A 90 3.54 -7.54 -9.37
C PRO A 90 2.50 -8.56 -8.89
N VAL A 91 2.82 -9.35 -7.85
CA VAL A 91 1.88 -10.31 -7.24
C VAL A 91 0.76 -9.56 -6.53
N ILE A 92 1.10 -8.59 -5.68
CA ILE A 92 0.13 -7.74 -4.98
C ILE A 92 -0.80 -7.01 -5.95
N LEU A 93 -0.27 -6.46 -7.05
CA LEU A 93 -1.06 -5.78 -8.06
C LEU A 93 -2.04 -6.71 -8.76
N LYS A 94 -1.68 -7.99 -8.96
CA LYS A 94 -2.58 -8.99 -9.54
C LYS A 94 -3.73 -9.30 -8.57
N GLU A 95 -3.42 -9.52 -7.30
CA GLU A 95 -4.40 -9.78 -6.24
C GLU A 95 -5.38 -8.60 -6.09
N ILE A 96 -4.87 -7.36 -6.03
CA ILE A 96 -5.69 -6.15 -5.94
C ILE A 96 -6.60 -6.01 -7.15
N LYS A 97 -6.08 -6.20 -8.37
CA LYS A 97 -6.90 -6.11 -9.59
C LYS A 97 -8.04 -7.13 -9.61
N GLN A 98 -7.80 -8.35 -9.13
CA GLN A 98 -8.85 -9.38 -9.04
C GLN A 98 -9.96 -8.96 -8.08
N LYS A 99 -9.62 -8.35 -6.94
CA LYS A 99 -10.59 -7.79 -6.00
C LYS A 99 -11.34 -6.61 -6.59
N GLU A 100 -10.63 -5.65 -7.19
CA GLU A 100 -11.23 -4.48 -7.84
C GLU A 100 -12.25 -4.90 -8.90
N SER A 101 -11.91 -5.85 -9.79
CA SER A 101 -12.84 -6.35 -10.79
C SER A 101 -14.06 -7.06 -10.19
N SER A 102 -13.85 -7.89 -9.16
CA SER A 102 -14.95 -8.62 -8.51
C SER A 102 -15.91 -7.67 -7.76
N GLU A 103 -15.38 -6.57 -7.20
CA GLU A 103 -16.18 -5.57 -6.50
C GLU A 103 -16.96 -4.69 -7.48
N LEU A 104 -16.38 -4.36 -8.64
CA LEU A 104 -17.08 -3.71 -9.76
C LEU A 104 -18.28 -4.55 -10.25
N GLU A 105 -18.13 -5.87 -10.41
CA GLU A 105 -19.22 -6.76 -10.83
C GLU A 105 -20.36 -6.88 -9.79
N ARG A 106 -20.05 -6.68 -8.50
CA ARG A 106 -21.08 -6.69 -7.43
C ARG A 106 -21.91 -5.40 -7.40
N ILE A 107 -21.30 -4.27 -7.77
CA ILE A 107 -21.93 -2.95 -7.72
C ILE A 107 -22.77 -2.71 -8.98
N ASP A 108 -22.37 -3.30 -10.11
CA ASP A 108 -23.08 -3.22 -11.40
C ASP A 108 -23.10 -4.59 -12.10
N PRO A 109 -24.01 -5.50 -11.68
CA PRO A 109 -24.16 -6.80 -12.33
C PRO A 109 -24.77 -6.61 -13.72
N LYS A 110 -24.07 -7.09 -14.75
CA LYS A 110 -24.55 -7.11 -16.14
C LYS A 110 -25.84 -7.89 -16.32
#